data_AF-A0A352RVX8-F1
#
_entry.id   AF-A0A352RVX8-F1
#
_cell.length_a   1.000
_cell.length_b   1.000
_cell.length_c   1.000
_cell.angle_alpha   90.00
_cell.angle_beta   90.00
_cell.angle_gamma   90.00
#
_symmetry.space_group_name_H-M   'P 1'
#
loop_
_entity.id
_entity.type
_entity.pdbx_description
1 polymer ?
#
loop_
_entity_poly.entity_id
_entity_poly.type
_entity_poly.pdbx_seq_one_letter_code
_entity_poly.pdbx_strand_id
1 'polypeptide(L)'
;MAIRTTRDALSRIFYQRCFWLFLVLLTLIGAVSFVPPSDSGRLVLNIVNMFLLLATVAAVGRTTLSFVIVLLLALPAMWFQYLGLWHDDDSSLAVSWLFSVALYFITVAYLLRYVFQPRIMTPDKLFGAAAAYLLIGVLWAYVYASIGFFYPQSYMVVGQPGRLVYADALYFSITVLT
;
A
#
# COMPACT_ATOMS: atom_id res chain seq x y z
N MET A 1 -4.78 -36.04 17.13
CA MET A 1 -4.35 -35.84 15.72
C MET A 1 -4.89 -34.53 15.12
N ALA A 2 -6.15 -34.16 15.38
CA ALA A 2 -6.81 -32.96 14.84
C ALA A 2 -6.17 -31.58 15.21
N ILE A 3 -5.42 -31.50 16.31
CA ILE A 3 -4.77 -30.24 16.76
C ILE A 3 -3.52 -29.91 15.92
N ARG A 4 -2.88 -30.91 15.30
CA ARG A 4 -1.71 -30.68 14.43
C ARG A 4 -2.14 -30.19 13.05
N THR A 5 -3.21 -30.78 12.48
CA THR A 5 -3.76 -30.39 11.17
C THR A 5 -4.33 -28.97 11.16
N THR A 6 -5.00 -28.53 12.23
CA THR A 6 -5.47 -27.13 12.33
C THR A 6 -4.32 -26.15 12.48
N ARG A 7 -3.26 -26.51 13.21
CA ARG A 7 -2.05 -25.68 13.35
C ARG A 7 -1.27 -25.58 12.04
N ASP A 8 -1.27 -26.64 11.23
CA ASP A 8 -0.63 -26.66 9.90
C ASP A 8 -1.46 -25.92 8.83
N ALA A 9 -2.79 -25.92 8.94
CA ALA A 9 -3.65 -25.10 8.09
C ALA A 9 -3.52 -23.61 8.43
N LEU A 10 -3.50 -23.26 9.72
CA LEU A 10 -3.24 -21.90 10.20
C LEU A 10 -1.85 -21.42 9.81
N SER A 11 -0.82 -22.28 9.92
CA SER A 11 0.54 -21.92 9.51
C SER A 11 0.65 -21.69 8.01
N ARG A 12 -0.02 -22.46 7.15
CA ARG A 12 -0.07 -22.22 5.69
C ARG A 12 -0.80 -20.93 5.32
N ILE A 13 -1.93 -20.64 5.97
CA ILE A 13 -2.66 -19.38 5.76
C ILE A 13 -1.82 -18.19 6.21
N PHE A 14 -1.06 -18.33 7.30
CA PHE A 14 -0.09 -17.31 7.71
C PHE A 14 1.11 -17.20 6.76
N TYR A 15 1.62 -18.32 6.24
CA TYR A 15 2.77 -18.40 5.34
C TYR A 15 2.52 -17.77 3.97
N GLN A 16 1.26 -17.68 3.53
CA GLN A 16 0.92 -17.12 2.22
C GLN A 16 0.63 -15.62 2.25
N ARG A 17 0.26 -15.03 3.40
CA ARG A 17 -0.21 -13.62 3.46
C ARG A 17 0.88 -12.60 3.11
N CYS A 18 2.08 -12.74 3.68
CA CYS A 18 3.19 -11.82 3.36
C CYS A 18 3.64 -11.99 1.91
N PHE A 19 3.63 -13.24 1.42
CA PHE A 19 3.93 -13.53 0.02
C PHE A 19 2.93 -12.88 -0.95
N TRP A 20 1.62 -12.97 -0.67
CA TRP A 20 0.59 -12.30 -1.47
C TRP A 20 0.75 -10.78 -1.45
N LEU A 21 1.02 -10.18 -0.28
CA LEU A 21 1.25 -8.74 -0.19
C LEU A 21 2.47 -8.32 -1.02
N PHE A 22 3.57 -9.07 -0.91
CA PHE A 22 4.77 -8.85 -1.72
C PHE A 22 4.48 -8.94 -3.22
N LEU A 23 3.74 -9.97 -3.65
CA LEU A 23 3.38 -10.17 -5.05
C LEU A 23 2.49 -9.04 -5.58
N VAL A 24 1.52 -8.58 -4.78
CA VAL A 24 0.67 -7.43 -5.14
C VAL A 24 1.49 -6.15 -5.24
N LEU A 25 2.45 -5.92 -4.34
CA LEU A 25 3.37 -4.78 -4.42
C LEU A 25 4.25 -4.82 -5.67
N LEU A 26 4.82 -5.98 -6.00
CA LEU A 26 5.57 -6.15 -7.25
C LEU A 26 4.70 -5.89 -8.48
N THR A 27 3.44 -6.36 -8.44
CA THR A 27 2.48 -6.14 -9.52
C THR A 27 2.14 -4.66 -9.65
N LEU A 28 1.96 -3.94 -8.53
CA LEU A 28 1.75 -2.48 -8.53
C LEU A 28 2.94 -1.75 -9.14
N ILE A 29 4.14 -2.04 -8.68
CA ILE A 29 5.35 -1.35 -9.16
C ILE A 29 5.56 -1.62 -10.65
N GLY A 30 5.37 -2.88 -11.08
CA GLY A 30 5.40 -3.22 -12.50
C GLY A 30 4.31 -2.51 -13.31
N ALA A 31 3.07 -2.52 -12.83
CA ALA A 31 1.96 -1.84 -13.50
C ALA A 31 2.24 -0.35 -13.65
N VAL A 32 2.74 0.31 -12.60
CA VAL A 32 3.10 1.74 -12.63
C VAL A 32 4.18 2.05 -13.66
N SER A 33 5.18 1.18 -13.82
CA SER A 33 6.28 1.41 -14.77
C SER A 33 5.93 1.10 -16.23
N PHE A 34 5.05 0.12 -16.48
CA PHE A 34 4.79 -0.39 -17.84
C PHE A 34 3.45 0.08 -18.43
N VAL A 35 2.51 0.58 -17.62
CA VAL A 35 1.19 0.99 -18.09
C VAL A 35 1.23 2.43 -18.63
N PRO A 36 0.84 2.66 -19.89
CA PRO A 36 0.81 4.00 -20.47
C PRO A 36 -0.19 4.91 -19.73
N PRO A 37 0.07 6.24 -19.65
CA PRO A 37 -0.86 7.23 -19.14
C PRO A 37 -2.05 7.42 -20.10
N SER A 38 -2.92 6.42 -20.14
CA SER A 38 -4.17 6.34 -20.90
C SER A 38 -5.33 6.08 -19.94
N ASP A 39 -6.57 6.29 -20.38
CA ASP A 39 -7.76 6.01 -19.54
C ASP A 39 -7.81 4.55 -19.09
N SER A 40 -7.42 3.63 -19.97
CA SER A 40 -7.24 2.21 -19.65
C SER A 40 -6.20 2.00 -18.56
N GLY A 41 -5.12 2.79 -18.57
CA GLY A 41 -4.07 2.73 -17.57
C GLY A 41 -4.50 3.21 -16.19
N ARG A 42 -5.32 4.27 -16.12
CA ARG A 42 -5.91 4.73 -14.85
C ARG A 42 -6.80 3.67 -14.23
N LEU A 43 -7.60 2.96 -15.03
CA LEU A 43 -8.42 1.84 -14.57
C LEU A 43 -7.57 0.71 -13.98
N VAL A 44 -6.51 0.30 -14.68
CA VAL A 44 -5.59 -0.75 -14.21
C VAL A 44 -4.95 -0.33 -12.88
N LEU A 45 -4.42 0.89 -12.78
CA LEU A 45 -3.82 1.39 -11.55
C LEU A 45 -4.81 1.44 -10.38
N ASN A 46 -6.06 1.80 -10.63
CA ASN A 46 -7.08 1.85 -9.59
C ASN A 46 -7.43 0.43 -9.09
N ILE A 47 -7.57 -0.53 -10.01
CA ILE A 47 -7.79 -1.95 -9.67
C ILE A 47 -6.62 -2.47 -8.82
N VAL A 48 -5.37 -2.21 -9.24
CA VAL A 48 -4.20 -2.69 -8.50
C VAL A 48 -4.08 -2.02 -7.12
N ASN A 49 -4.42 -0.73 -6.99
CA ASN A 49 -4.51 -0.07 -5.68
C ASN A 49 -5.58 -0.69 -4.79
N MET A 50 -6.73 -1.07 -5.34
CA MET A 50 -7.78 -1.78 -4.59
C MET A 50 -7.26 -3.14 -4.08
N PHE A 51 -6.56 -3.90 -4.94
CA PHE A 51 -5.90 -5.13 -4.52
C PHE A 51 -4.84 -4.90 -3.45
N LEU A 52 -4.07 -3.80 -3.54
CA LEU A 52 -3.10 -3.43 -2.53
C LEU A 52 -3.78 -3.18 -1.18
N LEU A 53 -4.88 -2.41 -1.15
CA LEU A 53 -5.64 -2.18 0.08
C LEU A 53 -6.15 -3.50 0.67
N LEU A 54 -6.70 -4.40 -0.15
CA LEU A 54 -7.13 -5.73 0.33
C LEU A 54 -5.95 -6.55 0.86
N ALA A 55 -4.80 -6.52 0.20
CA ALA A 55 -3.61 -7.24 0.61
C ALA A 55 -3.04 -6.71 1.93
N THR A 56 -3.02 -5.38 2.13
CA THR A 56 -2.60 -4.76 3.40
C THR A 56 -3.49 -5.16 4.57
N VAL A 57 -4.81 -5.11 4.38
CA VAL A 57 -5.77 -5.61 5.38
C VAL A 57 -5.51 -7.09 5.70
N ALA A 58 -5.30 -7.91 4.68
CA ALA A 58 -5.03 -9.35 4.85
C ALA A 58 -3.72 -9.64 5.60
N ALA A 59 -2.67 -8.85 5.35
CA ALA A 59 -1.37 -9.02 5.99
C ALA A 59 -1.37 -8.64 7.48
N VAL A 60 -2.16 -7.63 7.88
CA VAL A 60 -2.27 -7.21 9.28
C VAL A 60 -3.24 -8.08 10.09
N GLY A 61 -4.01 -8.95 9.44
CA GLY A 61 -5.02 -9.84 10.04
C GLY A 61 -4.53 -10.93 10.98
N ARG A 62 -3.42 -10.75 11.71
CA ARG A 62 -2.93 -11.66 12.77
C ARG A 62 -3.74 -11.53 14.07
N THR A 63 -4.26 -10.34 14.35
CA THR A 63 -5.02 -10.00 15.59
C THR A 63 -6.33 -9.34 15.21
N THR A 64 -7.42 -9.68 15.91
CA THR A 64 -8.76 -9.13 15.66
C THR A 64 -8.79 -7.60 15.78
N LEU A 65 -8.12 -7.04 16.78
CA LEU A 65 -8.01 -5.57 16.94
C LEU A 65 -7.25 -4.91 15.78
N SER A 66 -6.10 -5.45 15.40
CA SER A 66 -5.30 -4.90 14.29
C SER A 66 -6.06 -5.00 12.96
N PHE A 67 -6.78 -6.09 12.74
CA PHE A 67 -7.65 -6.27 11.58
C PHE A 67 -8.78 -5.23 11.55
N VAL A 68 -9.48 -5.02 12.67
CA VAL A 68 -10.57 -4.04 12.76
C VAL A 68 -10.06 -2.62 12.52
N ILE A 69 -8.90 -2.25 13.10
CA ILE A 69 -8.30 -0.92 12.87
C ILE A 69 -7.99 -0.72 11.39
N VAL A 70 -7.27 -1.66 10.76
CA VAL A 70 -6.89 -1.53 9.35
C VAL A 70 -8.12 -1.57 8.43
N LEU A 71 -9.12 -2.40 8.75
CA LEU A 71 -10.39 -2.42 8.02
C LEU A 71 -11.15 -1.10 8.14
N LEU A 72 -11.20 -0.52 9.34
CA LEU A 72 -11.86 0.76 9.61
C LEU A 72 -11.16 1.94 8.92
N LEU A 73 -9.86 1.84 8.64
CA LEU A 73 -9.14 2.81 7.80
C LEU A 73 -9.29 2.52 6.30
N ALA A 74 -9.35 1.25 5.91
CA ALA A 74 -9.44 0.84 4.51
C ALA A 74 -10.79 1.20 3.87
N LEU A 75 -11.88 1.03 4.64
CA LEU A 75 -13.23 1.34 4.17
C LEU A 75 -13.41 2.83 3.78
N PRO A 76 -13.09 3.82 4.64
CA PRO A 76 -13.17 5.22 4.26
C PRO A 76 -12.17 5.57 3.16
N ALA A 77 -10.96 4.99 3.16
CA ALA A 77 -10.01 5.20 2.05
C ALA A 77 -10.63 4.78 0.70
N MET A 78 -11.19 3.57 0.61
CA MET A 78 -11.87 3.11 -0.61
C MET A 78 -13.09 3.96 -0.97
N TRP A 79 -13.88 4.34 0.03
CA TRP A 79 -15.10 5.12 -0.18
C TRP A 79 -14.80 6.51 -0.72
N PHE A 80 -13.85 7.23 -0.12
CA PHE A 80 -13.43 8.56 -0.58
C PHE A 80 -12.71 8.50 -1.93
N GLN A 81 -11.93 7.45 -2.19
CA GLN A 81 -11.31 7.25 -3.50
C GLN A 81 -12.35 7.08 -4.60
N TYR A 82 -13.39 6.28 -4.35
CA TYR A 82 -14.49 6.08 -5.28
C TYR A 82 -15.30 7.37 -5.51
N LEU A 83 -15.63 8.09 -4.44
CA LEU A 83 -16.34 9.37 -4.53
C LEU A 83 -15.54 10.44 -5.29
N GLY A 84 -14.24 10.56 -5.01
CA GLY A 84 -13.37 11.51 -5.69
C GLY A 84 -13.25 11.24 -7.20
N LEU A 85 -13.21 9.96 -7.60
CA LEU A 85 -13.19 9.58 -9.02
C LEU A 85 -14.53 9.80 -9.73
N TRP A 86 -15.65 9.68 -9.01
CA TRP A 86 -16.99 9.82 -9.60
C TRP A 86 -17.47 11.27 -9.66
N HIS A 87 -17.12 12.09 -8.66
CA HIS A 87 -17.54 13.49 -8.56
C HIS A 87 -16.48 14.48 -9.06
N ASP A 88 -15.30 14.01 -9.49
CA ASP A 88 -14.13 14.86 -9.84
C ASP A 88 -13.80 15.88 -8.73
N ASP A 89 -14.10 15.51 -7.48
CA ASP A 89 -13.88 16.36 -6.31
C ASP A 89 -12.49 16.08 -5.72
N ASP A 90 -11.58 16.98 -6.08
CA ASP A 90 -10.19 17.03 -5.65
C ASP A 90 -10.04 16.96 -4.12
N SER A 91 -10.99 17.52 -3.35
CA SER A 91 -10.94 17.54 -1.89
C SER A 91 -11.21 16.18 -1.25
N SER A 92 -12.18 15.42 -1.78
CA SER A 92 -12.47 14.04 -1.37
C SER A 92 -11.31 13.10 -1.69
N LEU A 93 -10.62 13.33 -2.80
CA LEU A 93 -9.43 12.56 -3.19
C LEU A 93 -8.27 12.76 -2.20
N ALA A 94 -8.06 13.99 -1.74
CA ALA A 94 -7.03 14.31 -0.74
C ALA A 94 -7.28 13.64 0.61
N VAL A 95 -8.55 13.61 1.06
CA VAL A 95 -8.94 12.90 2.28
C VAL A 95 -8.66 11.40 2.14
N SER A 96 -8.97 10.80 0.99
CA SER A 96 -8.63 9.40 0.69
C SER A 96 -7.14 9.11 0.82
N TRP A 97 -6.28 10.00 0.29
CA TRP A 97 -4.83 9.82 0.39
C TRP A 97 -4.33 9.89 1.82
N LEU A 98 -4.85 10.80 2.65
CA LEU A 98 -4.51 10.87 4.07
C LEU A 98 -4.87 9.58 4.83
N PHE A 99 -6.07 9.03 4.59
CA PHE A 99 -6.46 7.74 5.17
C PHE A 99 -5.56 6.60 4.67
N SER A 100 -5.20 6.62 3.39
CA SER A 100 -4.29 5.62 2.79
C SER A 100 -2.89 5.69 3.41
N VAL A 101 -2.35 6.89 3.62
CA VAL A 101 -1.06 7.10 4.32
C VAL A 101 -1.13 6.53 5.73
N ALA A 102 -2.18 6.84 6.50
CA ALA A 102 -2.34 6.32 7.86
C ALA A 102 -2.43 4.79 7.88
N LEU A 103 -3.18 4.20 6.94
CA LEU A 103 -3.32 2.75 6.79
C LEU A 103 -1.97 2.09 6.48
N TYR A 104 -1.23 2.62 5.50
CA TYR A 104 0.07 2.09 5.13
C TYR A 104 1.07 2.25 6.26
N PHE A 105 1.07 3.39 6.97
CA PHE A 105 1.96 3.63 8.10
C PHE A 105 1.77 2.59 9.20
N ILE A 106 0.52 2.35 9.60
CA ILE A 106 0.18 1.33 10.58
C ILE A 106 0.61 -0.06 10.09
N THR A 107 0.35 -0.37 8.82
CA THR A 107 0.71 -1.66 8.20
C THR A 107 2.22 -1.88 8.21
N VAL A 108 3.02 -0.88 7.83
CA VAL A 108 4.49 -0.93 7.91
C VAL A 108 4.93 -1.18 9.35
N ALA A 109 4.40 -0.42 10.32
CA ALA A 109 4.78 -0.56 11.72
C ALA A 109 4.51 -1.99 12.24
N TYR A 110 3.37 -2.58 11.87
CA TYR A 110 3.05 -3.97 12.20
C TYR A 110 3.98 -4.98 11.51
N LEU A 111 4.28 -4.79 10.23
CA LEU A 111 5.19 -5.68 9.49
C LEU A 111 6.61 -5.60 10.04
N LEU A 112 7.14 -4.40 10.29
CA LEU A 112 8.46 -4.21 10.90
C LEU A 112 8.51 -4.82 12.30
N ARG A 113 7.49 -4.58 13.14
CA ARG A 113 7.39 -5.23 14.46
C ARG A 113 7.38 -6.75 14.34
N TYR A 114 6.73 -7.31 13.33
CA TYR A 114 6.72 -8.76 13.09
C TYR A 114 8.10 -9.28 12.66
N VAL A 115 8.77 -8.58 11.74
CA VAL A 115 10.08 -8.95 11.19
C VAL A 115 11.15 -8.90 12.28
N PHE A 116 11.19 -7.81 13.05
CA PHE A 116 12.18 -7.58 14.11
C PHE A 116 11.95 -8.40 15.39
N GLN A 117 10.86 -9.16 15.50
CA GLN A 117 10.68 -10.05 16.65
C GLN A 117 11.78 -11.12 16.70
N PRO A 118 12.39 -11.38 17.88
CA PRO A 118 13.42 -12.41 18.06
C PRO A 118 12.82 -13.82 18.00
N ARG A 119 12.45 -14.23 16.79
CA ARG A 119 11.98 -15.58 16.42
C ARG A 119 12.75 -16.03 15.18
N ILE A 120 12.87 -17.35 15.05
CA ILE A 120 13.50 -18.07 13.94
C ILE A 120 13.16 -17.41 12.60
N MET A 121 14.18 -17.20 11.77
CA MET A 121 14.04 -16.58 10.45
C MET A 121 13.33 -17.56 9.50
N THR A 122 12.04 -17.33 9.25
CA THR A 122 11.26 -18.10 8.29
C THR A 122 11.21 -17.38 6.95
N PRO A 123 11.01 -18.08 5.82
CA PRO A 123 10.83 -17.45 4.50
C PRO A 123 9.72 -16.39 4.48
N ASP A 124 8.63 -16.61 5.24
CA ASP A 124 7.54 -15.65 5.40
C ASP A 124 8.00 -14.32 6.03
N LYS A 125 8.92 -14.35 7.00
CA LYS A 125 9.52 -13.12 7.54
C LYS A 125 10.35 -12.39 6.49
N LEU A 126 11.02 -13.12 5.60
CA LEU A 126 11.83 -12.52 4.54
C LEU A 126 10.94 -11.80 3.51
N PHE A 127 9.85 -12.44 3.09
CA PHE A 127 8.83 -11.78 2.27
C PHE A 127 8.15 -10.63 3.00
N GLY A 128 7.85 -10.78 4.30
CA GLY A 128 7.31 -9.71 5.13
C GLY A 128 8.24 -8.50 5.24
N ALA A 129 9.56 -8.72 5.32
CA ALA A 129 10.57 -7.67 5.33
C ALA A 129 10.67 -6.96 3.97
N ALA A 130 10.74 -7.73 2.88
CA ALA A 130 10.75 -7.19 1.51
C ALA A 130 9.47 -6.40 1.22
N ALA A 131 8.32 -6.93 1.62
CA ALA A 131 7.03 -6.30 1.46
C ALA A 131 6.91 -5.02 2.31
N ALA A 132 7.43 -5.02 3.55
CA ALA A 132 7.49 -3.82 4.36
C ALA A 132 8.32 -2.73 3.68
N TYR A 133 9.49 -3.06 3.14
CA TYR A 133 10.34 -2.13 2.39
C TYR A 133 9.60 -1.51 1.20
N LEU A 134 8.98 -2.34 0.35
CA LEU A 134 8.20 -1.86 -0.80
C LEU A 134 6.99 -1.02 -0.36
N LEU A 135 6.33 -1.38 0.74
CA LEU A 135 5.18 -0.64 1.25
C LEU A 135 5.58 0.73 1.83
N ILE A 136 6.80 0.87 2.36
CA ILE A 136 7.34 2.18 2.76
C ILE A 136 7.51 3.07 1.52
N GLY A 137 7.97 2.52 0.40
CA GLY A 137 8.04 3.27 -0.87
C GLY A 137 6.66 3.76 -1.33
N VAL A 138 5.64 2.88 -1.28
CA VAL A 138 4.27 3.27 -1.62
C VAL A 138 3.72 4.31 -0.65
N LEU A 139 3.97 4.17 0.65
CA LEU A 139 3.57 5.13 1.67
C LEU A 139 4.09 6.52 1.36
N TRP A 140 5.38 6.65 1.07
CA TRP A 140 6.00 7.93 0.75
C TRP A 140 5.46 8.51 -0.56
N ALA A 141 5.18 7.69 -1.57
CA ALA A 141 4.51 8.15 -2.79
C ALA A 141 3.16 8.84 -2.49
N TYR A 142 2.35 8.26 -1.60
CA TYR A 142 1.08 8.86 -1.17
C TYR A 142 1.27 10.12 -0.31
N VAL A 143 2.33 10.18 0.51
CA VAL A 143 2.70 11.40 1.25
C VAL A 143 3.07 12.52 0.28
N TYR A 144 3.88 12.25 -0.74
CA TYR A 144 4.24 13.23 -1.77
C TYR A 144 3.03 13.70 -2.58
N ALA A 145 2.13 12.78 -2.95
CA ALA A 145 0.87 13.14 -3.60
C ALA A 145 0.01 14.06 -2.72
N SER A 146 -0.08 13.78 -1.41
CA SER A 146 -0.81 14.61 -0.46
C SER A 146 -0.19 16.00 -0.32
N ILE A 147 1.14 16.09 -0.21
CA ILE A 147 1.85 17.38 -0.15
C ILE A 147 1.64 18.18 -1.43
N GLY A 148 1.73 17.54 -2.61
CA GLY A 148 1.52 18.21 -3.90
C GLY A 148 0.10 18.72 -4.09
N PHE A 149 -0.88 18.17 -3.36
CA PHE A 149 -2.24 18.67 -3.34
C PHE A 149 -2.40 19.93 -2.49
N PHE A 150 -1.92 19.90 -1.25
CA PHE A 150 -2.04 21.04 -0.32
C PHE A 150 -1.09 22.19 -0.70
N TYR A 151 0.07 21.86 -1.26
CA TYR A 151 1.10 22.80 -1.68
C TYR A 151 1.46 22.58 -3.16
N PRO A 152 0.66 23.10 -4.11
CA PRO A 152 0.85 22.87 -5.55
C PRO A 152 2.15 23.45 -6.12
N GLN A 153 2.85 24.32 -5.37
CA GLN A 153 4.17 24.86 -5.75
C GLN A 153 5.34 24.04 -5.16
N SER A 154 5.08 22.91 -4.49
CA SER A 154 6.12 22.09 -3.88
C SER A 154 6.98 21.32 -4.89
N TYR A 155 6.50 21.13 -6.12
CA TYR A 155 7.17 20.32 -7.12
C TYR A 155 7.30 21.06 -8.45
N MET A 156 8.47 20.90 -9.07
CA MET A 156 8.74 21.38 -10.43
C MET A 156 8.91 20.17 -11.34
N VAL A 157 8.00 20.02 -12.31
CA VAL A 157 8.04 18.97 -13.32
C VAL A 157 8.44 19.63 -14.65
N VAL A 158 9.62 19.29 -15.16
CA VAL A 158 10.19 19.87 -16.40
C VAL A 158 10.21 21.42 -16.38
N GLY A 159 10.56 22.00 -15.23
CA GLY A 159 10.70 23.46 -15.07
C GLY A 159 9.38 24.23 -14.89
N GLN A 160 8.22 23.55 -14.88
CA GLN A 160 6.92 24.15 -14.60
C GLN A 160 6.37 23.63 -13.25
N PRO A 161 5.67 24.47 -12.46
CA PRO A 161 4.96 23.98 -11.29
C PRO A 161 3.85 23.02 -11.75
N GLY A 162 3.88 21.79 -11.23
CA GLY A 162 2.99 20.72 -11.67
C GLY A 162 2.80 19.64 -10.61
N ARG A 163 1.69 18.91 -10.70
CA ARG A 163 1.42 17.76 -9.81
C ARG A 163 2.28 16.57 -10.26
N LEU A 164 2.93 15.92 -9.30
CA LEU A 164 3.61 14.65 -9.54
C LEU A 164 2.59 13.60 -9.98
N VAL A 165 2.86 12.94 -11.10
CA VAL A 165 2.13 11.72 -11.45
C VAL A 165 2.48 10.65 -10.42
N TYR A 166 1.52 9.78 -10.09
CA TYR A 166 1.74 8.71 -9.12
C TYR A 166 3.00 7.87 -9.42
N ALA A 167 3.28 7.63 -10.70
CA ALA A 167 4.49 6.93 -11.15
C ALA A 167 5.78 7.65 -10.76
N ASP A 168 5.84 8.96 -10.97
CA ASP A 168 7.01 9.78 -10.63
C ASP A 168 7.21 9.87 -9.12
N ALA A 169 6.11 9.99 -8.37
CA ALA A 169 6.15 10.00 -6.90
C ALA A 169 6.67 8.68 -6.33
N LEU A 170 6.26 7.55 -6.92
CA LEU A 170 6.72 6.22 -6.53
C LEU A 170 8.19 6.01 -6.90
N TYR A 171 8.59 6.38 -8.12
CA TYR A 171 9.99 6.34 -8.56
C TYR A 171 10.90 7.19 -7.66
N PHE A 172 10.50 8.43 -7.38
CA PHE A 172 11.22 9.33 -6.48
C PHE A 172 11.33 8.73 -5.08
N SER A 173 10.24 8.16 -4.55
CA SER A 173 10.25 7.51 -3.25
C SER A 173 11.24 6.35 -3.16
N ILE A 174 11.27 5.45 -4.14
CA ILE A 174 12.20 4.31 -4.10
C ILE A 174 13.64 4.78 -4.22
N THR A 175 13.89 5.80 -5.06
CA THR A 175 15.23 6.36 -5.25
C THR A 175 15.78 7.00 -3.96
N VAL A 176 14.95 7.73 -3.20
CA VAL A 176 15.37 8.35 -1.94
C VAL A 176 15.56 7.32 -0.81
N LEU A 177 14.92 6.16 -0.91
CA LEU A 177 14.92 5.14 0.12
C LEU A 177 16.13 4.19 0.04
N THR A 178 16.82 4.16 -1.11
CA THR A 178 17.96 3.25 -1.39
C THR A 178 19.29 4.00 -1.27
#